data_AF-A0A7J9LGN4-F1
#
_entry.id   AF-A0A7J9LGN4-F1
#
_cell.length_a   1.000
_cell.length_b   1.000
_cell.length_c   1.000
_cell.angle_alpha   90.00
_cell.angle_beta   90.00
_cell.angle_gamma   90.00
#
_symmetry.space_group_name_H-M   'P 1'
#
loop_
_entity.id
_entity.type
_entity.pdbx_description
1 polymer ?
#
loop_
_entity_poly.entity_id
_entity_poly.type
_entity_poly.pdbx_seq_one_letter_code
_entity_poly.pdbx_strand_id
1 'polypeptide(L)'
;MYLSLPLPSTITRTMTVTVFYGDGSGLPMPYTVSVLKNGFCKDLLLALRTACCLKTDENLLLAEVYENKIYRYLEMPLEPLASIKDDEHIVAFRIQKKGMEKTKLVIFHRWQEKKELFGTPLITYLGEDKPSGADIETAVSKVLSPFKRMHSSAKAHIGKGSDFLSDGLDELCSSSDAQSIENAEFEGALSTDLSLRLLLTDDRVMNFKAFKKDTLFEPGKILSVVMDWTDKEQGLYDASYLNDIPEVHKAGFAAKKTRQEAISLSSCLDAFLVEEPLGPDDMWYCPRCKEHRQAVKKLDLWMLPEIIVFHLKRFTYGRYLKNKIDTFVNFPIHNLDLSKYVKNKDGQSYVYELYAISNHYGGLGGGHYTAYAKLIEENRWYHFDDGHVSPVNESDIKTSAAYLLFYKRVNESKMEIGESSYSHSTS
;
A
#
# COMPACT_ATOMS: atom_id res chain seq x y z
N MET A 1 25.45 -6.47 10.04
CA MET A 1 24.14 -6.22 9.39
C MET A 1 23.85 -4.73 9.49
N TYR A 2 23.33 -4.13 8.42
CA TYR A 2 23.00 -2.72 8.35
C TYR A 2 21.50 -2.57 8.11
N LEU A 3 20.77 -1.99 9.07
CA LEU A 3 19.33 -1.78 9.00
C LEU A 3 19.04 -0.30 8.85
N SER A 4 18.36 0.05 7.75
CA SER A 4 18.02 1.43 7.42
C SER A 4 16.57 1.71 7.80
N LEU A 5 16.38 2.21 9.02
CA LEU A 5 15.10 2.35 9.67
C LEU A 5 14.37 3.62 9.23
N PRO A 6 13.08 3.54 8.87
CA PRO A 6 12.28 4.70 8.55
C PRO A 6 12.03 5.53 9.81
N LEU A 7 11.97 6.85 9.62
CA LEU A 7 11.51 7.78 10.64
C LEU A 7 10.10 8.24 10.25
N PRO A 8 9.15 8.26 11.19
CA PRO A 8 7.87 8.91 10.98
C PRO A 8 8.10 10.33 10.49
N SER A 9 7.76 10.60 9.23
CA SER A 9 7.79 11.97 8.72
C SER A 9 6.77 12.79 9.48
N THR A 10 7.20 13.88 10.10
CA THR A 10 6.27 14.86 10.69
C THR A 10 5.55 15.65 9.61
N ILE A 11 6.05 15.63 8.36
CA ILE A 11 5.65 16.52 7.27
C ILE A 11 4.76 15.82 6.26
N THR A 12 4.96 14.53 6.00
CA THR A 12 4.22 13.74 4.99
C THR A 12 3.38 12.64 5.63
N ARG A 13 2.28 12.27 4.96
CA ARG A 13 1.39 11.15 5.28
C ARG A 13 1.21 10.29 4.04
N THR A 14 1.20 8.99 4.24
CA THR A 14 0.86 7.99 3.23
C THR A 14 -0.66 7.82 3.18
N MET A 15 -1.24 7.85 1.98
CA MET A 15 -2.66 7.64 1.74
C MET A 15 -2.84 6.56 0.68
N THR A 16 -3.67 5.56 0.95
CA THR A 16 -4.08 4.52 0.01
C THR A 16 -5.47 4.86 -0.54
N VAL A 17 -5.61 4.86 -1.86
CA VAL A 17 -6.86 5.16 -2.56
C VAL A 17 -7.08 4.09 -3.63
N THR A 18 -8.27 3.52 -3.69
CA THR A 18 -8.62 2.55 -4.74
C THR A 18 -9.16 3.26 -5.96
N VAL A 19 -8.52 3.03 -7.11
CA VAL A 19 -8.91 3.59 -8.40
C VAL A 19 -9.83 2.60 -9.13
N PHE A 20 -11.05 3.04 -9.43
CA PHE A 20 -12.04 2.34 -10.23
C PHE A 20 -12.01 2.84 -11.68
N TYR A 21 -12.14 1.93 -12.63
CA TYR A 21 -12.11 2.25 -14.07
C TYR A 21 -13.52 2.43 -14.60
N GLY A 22 -13.98 3.67 -14.69
CA GLY A 22 -15.36 3.99 -15.12
C GLY A 22 -15.65 3.67 -16.58
N ASP A 23 -14.64 3.34 -17.38
CA ASP A 23 -14.79 2.88 -18.76
C ASP A 23 -14.80 1.35 -18.91
N GLY A 24 -14.62 0.61 -17.81
CA GLY A 24 -14.52 -0.85 -17.83
C GLY A 24 -13.20 -1.38 -18.39
N SER A 25 -12.14 -0.57 -18.45
CA SER A 25 -10.83 -1.00 -18.97
C SER A 25 -10.05 -1.92 -18.02
N GLY A 26 -10.43 -2.02 -16.75
CA GLY A 26 -9.73 -2.84 -15.77
C GLY A 26 -10.47 -3.03 -14.45
N LEU A 27 -9.93 -3.94 -13.64
CA LEU A 27 -10.37 -4.16 -12.26
C LEU A 27 -9.93 -2.99 -11.34
N PRO A 28 -10.65 -2.73 -10.24
CA PRO A 28 -10.23 -1.73 -9.26
C PRO A 28 -8.82 -2.02 -8.74
N MET A 29 -8.00 -0.99 -8.62
CA MET A 29 -6.60 -1.10 -8.19
C MET A 29 -6.30 -0.11 -7.05
N PRO A 30 -5.78 -0.57 -5.90
CA PRO A 30 -5.29 0.33 -4.87
C PRO A 30 -4.01 1.03 -5.35
N TYR A 31 -3.82 2.27 -4.90
CA TYR A 31 -2.60 3.05 -5.06
C TYR A 31 -2.27 3.74 -3.75
N THR A 32 -1.05 3.54 -3.26
CA THR A 32 -0.54 4.23 -2.06
C THR A 32 0.41 5.34 -2.46
N VAL A 33 0.12 6.56 -2.02
CA VAL A 33 0.89 7.77 -2.34
C VAL A 33 1.30 8.51 -1.08
N SER A 34 2.45 9.18 -1.12
CA SER A 34 2.93 10.04 -0.03
C SER A 34 2.67 11.51 -0.35
N VAL A 35 1.96 12.20 0.53
CA VAL A 35 1.55 13.60 0.38
C VAL A 35 1.88 14.41 1.63
N LEU A 36 1.94 15.74 1.54
CA LEU A 36 2.17 16.61 2.71
C LEU A 36 0.94 16.58 3.65
N LYS A 37 1.15 16.50 4.97
CA LYS A 37 0.08 16.47 5.97
C LYS A 37 -0.79 17.74 5.95
N ASN A 38 -0.15 18.88 5.70
CA ASN A 38 -0.80 20.18 5.54
C ASN A 38 -1.09 20.52 4.07
N GLY A 39 -0.98 19.54 3.17
CA GLY A 39 -1.34 19.69 1.76
C GLY A 39 -2.86 19.69 1.54
N PHE A 40 -3.24 19.77 0.28
CA PHE A 40 -4.62 19.84 -0.17
C PHE A 40 -5.00 18.68 -1.09
N CYS A 41 -6.30 18.47 -1.32
CA CYS A 41 -6.79 17.40 -2.19
C CYS A 41 -6.20 17.44 -3.61
N LYS A 42 -5.82 18.62 -4.14
CA LYS A 42 -5.09 18.74 -5.42
C LYS A 42 -3.74 18.01 -5.41
N ASP A 43 -3.06 17.97 -4.27
CA ASP A 43 -1.74 17.36 -4.11
C ASP A 43 -1.88 15.84 -4.11
N LEU A 44 -2.93 15.32 -3.44
CA LEU A 44 -3.32 13.92 -3.51
C LEU A 44 -3.71 13.51 -4.94
N LEU A 45 -4.53 14.32 -5.61
CA LEU A 45 -4.92 14.08 -6.99
C LEU A 45 -3.70 14.05 -7.92
N LEU A 46 -2.76 14.98 -7.77
CA LEU A 46 -1.53 15.02 -8.57
C LEU A 46 -0.64 13.79 -8.32
N ALA A 47 -0.51 13.38 -7.06
CA ALA A 47 0.24 12.18 -6.70
C ALA A 47 -0.40 10.91 -7.30
N LEU A 48 -1.72 10.77 -7.20
CA LEU A 48 -2.46 9.64 -7.79
C LEU A 48 -2.37 9.63 -9.31
N ARG A 49 -2.53 10.79 -9.97
CA ARG A 49 -2.36 10.92 -11.43
C ARG A 49 -1.02 10.39 -11.91
N THR A 50 0.03 10.69 -11.14
CA THR A 50 1.38 10.21 -11.43
C THR A 50 1.48 8.70 -11.18
N ALA A 51 0.99 8.23 -10.03
CA ALA A 51 1.07 6.84 -9.61
C ALA A 51 0.29 5.87 -10.53
N CYS A 52 -0.86 6.28 -11.06
CA CYS A 52 -1.68 5.45 -11.95
C CYS A 52 -1.42 5.69 -13.45
N CYS A 53 -0.35 6.44 -13.78
CA CYS A 53 0.01 6.83 -15.14
C CYS A 53 -1.20 7.35 -15.94
N LEU A 54 -1.88 8.35 -15.39
CA LEU A 54 -3.08 8.92 -15.99
C LEU A 54 -2.75 9.59 -17.34
N LYS A 55 -3.52 9.29 -18.38
CA LYS A 55 -3.34 9.89 -19.71
C LYS A 55 -3.88 11.32 -19.74
N THR A 56 -3.48 12.09 -20.76
CA THR A 56 -3.85 13.50 -20.91
C THR A 56 -5.35 13.71 -21.15
N ASP A 57 -6.03 12.73 -21.71
CA ASP A 57 -7.47 12.70 -22.00
C ASP A 57 -8.33 12.13 -20.86
N GLU A 58 -7.70 11.72 -19.75
CA GLU A 58 -8.38 11.12 -18.60
C GLU A 58 -8.37 12.05 -17.38
N ASN A 59 -9.30 11.82 -16.47
CA ASN A 59 -9.40 12.50 -15.19
C ASN A 59 -9.66 11.51 -14.05
N LEU A 60 -9.41 11.94 -12.82
CA LEU A 60 -9.76 11.22 -11.60
C LEU A 60 -10.80 12.04 -10.83
N LEU A 61 -11.88 11.38 -10.42
CA LEU A 61 -12.88 11.93 -9.50
C LEU A 61 -12.74 11.27 -8.13
N LEU A 62 -12.31 12.03 -7.14
CA LEU A 62 -12.15 11.54 -5.76
C LEU A 62 -13.49 11.56 -5.02
N ALA A 63 -13.76 10.51 -4.25
CA ALA A 63 -14.95 10.37 -3.44
C ALA A 63 -14.65 9.65 -2.12
N GLU A 64 -15.38 10.04 -1.08
CA GLU A 64 -15.45 9.29 0.17
C GLU A 64 -16.62 8.31 0.10
N VAL A 65 -16.36 7.07 0.48
CA VAL A 65 -17.35 6.00 0.51
C VAL A 65 -17.62 5.62 1.96
N TYR A 66 -18.90 5.61 2.34
CA TYR A 66 -19.35 5.25 3.68
C TYR A 66 -20.66 4.47 3.56
N GLU A 67 -20.79 3.37 4.30
CA GLU A 67 -21.97 2.48 4.29
C GLU A 67 -22.46 2.13 2.86
N ASN A 68 -21.53 1.75 1.98
CA ASN A 68 -21.82 1.35 0.58
C ASN A 68 -22.43 2.47 -0.29
N LYS A 69 -22.26 3.73 0.12
CA LYS A 69 -22.71 4.92 -0.61
C LYS A 69 -21.57 5.92 -0.79
N ILE A 70 -21.69 6.77 -1.80
CA ILE A 70 -20.83 7.94 -1.95
C ILE A 70 -21.32 8.99 -0.95
N TYR A 71 -20.53 9.25 0.09
CA TYR A 71 -20.87 10.22 1.12
C TYR A 71 -20.67 11.65 0.60
N ARG A 72 -19.54 11.89 -0.07
CA ARG A 72 -19.21 13.17 -0.70
C ARG A 72 -18.13 13.02 -1.76
N TYR A 73 -18.06 14.01 -2.65
CA TYR A 73 -16.97 14.15 -3.61
C TYR A 73 -15.92 15.13 -3.09
N LEU A 74 -14.65 14.78 -3.25
CA LEU A 74 -13.50 15.62 -2.90
C LEU A 74 -13.12 16.51 -4.10
N GLU A 75 -14.10 17.28 -4.60
CA GLU A 75 -13.95 18.10 -5.81
C GLU A 75 -13.22 19.43 -5.56
N MET A 76 -13.21 19.91 -4.31
CA MET A 76 -12.56 21.17 -3.95
C MET A 76 -11.04 21.00 -3.90
N PRO A 77 -10.27 21.60 -4.85
CA PRO A 77 -8.82 21.39 -4.92
C PRO A 77 -8.06 21.92 -3.69
N LEU A 78 -8.67 22.85 -2.94
CA LEU A 78 -8.14 23.50 -1.74
C LEU A 78 -8.68 22.91 -0.44
N GLU A 79 -9.42 21.80 -0.48
CA GLU A 79 -9.80 21.09 0.74
C GLU A 79 -8.54 20.52 1.41
N PRO A 80 -8.27 20.83 2.70
CA PRO A 80 -7.09 20.34 3.40
C PRO A 80 -7.13 18.81 3.55
N LEU A 81 -6.01 18.13 3.31
CA LEU A 81 -5.90 16.68 3.50
C LEU A 81 -6.05 16.25 4.97
N ALA A 82 -5.84 17.17 5.91
CA ALA A 82 -6.09 16.94 7.32
C ALA A 82 -7.57 16.71 7.65
N SER A 83 -8.50 17.04 6.74
CA SER A 83 -9.93 16.74 6.89
C SER A 83 -10.24 15.26 6.66
N ILE A 84 -9.41 14.56 5.88
CA ILE A 84 -9.57 13.14 5.57
C ILE A 84 -8.93 12.33 6.70
N LYS A 85 -9.69 11.51 7.42
CA LYS A 85 -9.16 10.70 8.53
C LYS A 85 -8.46 9.44 8.04
N ASP A 86 -7.75 8.76 8.95
CA ASP A 86 -6.95 7.56 8.62
C ASP A 86 -7.85 6.34 8.35
N ASP A 87 -8.99 6.26 9.05
CA ASP A 87 -10.01 5.20 8.99
C ASP A 87 -11.08 5.41 7.90
N GLU A 88 -11.04 6.53 7.19
CA GLU A 88 -11.95 6.81 6.08
C GLU A 88 -11.57 6.00 4.83
N HIS A 89 -12.55 5.76 3.97
CA HIS A 89 -12.39 4.98 2.74
C HIS A 89 -12.52 5.91 1.53
N ILE A 90 -11.39 6.23 0.91
CA ILE A 90 -11.34 7.13 -0.24
C ILE A 90 -11.11 6.33 -1.52
N VAL A 91 -11.89 6.66 -2.55
CA VAL A 91 -11.81 6.06 -3.87
C VAL A 91 -11.61 7.13 -4.92
N ALA A 92 -11.05 6.73 -6.07
CA ALA A 92 -10.95 7.57 -7.24
C ALA A 92 -11.59 6.88 -8.44
N PHE A 93 -12.40 7.59 -9.22
CA PHE A 93 -12.95 7.08 -10.47
C PHE A 93 -12.16 7.63 -11.64
N ARG A 94 -11.46 6.76 -12.38
CA ARG A 94 -10.78 7.07 -13.64
C ARG A 94 -11.81 7.16 -14.76
N ILE A 95 -11.90 8.33 -15.38
CA ILE A 95 -12.92 8.68 -16.36
C ILE A 95 -12.32 9.47 -17.53
N GLN A 96 -12.95 9.40 -18.71
CA GLN A 96 -12.53 10.19 -19.86
C GLN A 96 -13.04 11.63 -19.77
N LYS A 97 -12.16 12.62 -19.99
CA LYS A 97 -12.51 14.05 -19.95
C LYS A 97 -13.60 14.42 -20.94
N LYS A 98 -13.57 13.83 -22.14
CA LYS A 98 -14.56 14.06 -23.21
C LYS A 98 -15.99 13.68 -22.80
N GLY A 99 -16.14 12.84 -21.78
CA GLY A 99 -17.44 12.40 -21.25
C GLY A 99 -17.95 13.19 -20.05
N MET A 100 -17.16 14.08 -19.44
CA MET A 100 -17.52 14.71 -18.16
C MET A 100 -18.72 15.68 -18.23
N GLU A 101 -19.01 16.22 -19.42
CA GLU A 101 -20.17 17.08 -19.66
C GLU A 101 -21.46 16.29 -19.92
N LYS A 102 -21.35 14.96 -20.03
CA LYS A 102 -22.48 14.06 -20.29
C LYS A 102 -23.14 13.59 -19.00
N THR A 103 -24.25 12.88 -19.15
CA THR A 103 -25.02 12.31 -18.04
C THR A 103 -24.17 11.35 -17.21
N LYS A 104 -23.94 11.69 -15.94
CA LYS A 104 -23.20 10.87 -14.97
C LYS A 104 -24.10 9.76 -14.46
N LEU A 105 -23.65 8.51 -14.55
CA LEU A 105 -24.34 7.33 -14.06
C LEU A 105 -23.63 6.81 -12.80
N VAL A 106 -24.37 6.73 -11.69
CA VAL A 106 -23.94 6.11 -10.43
C VAL A 106 -24.65 4.77 -10.27
N ILE A 107 -23.88 3.70 -10.06
CA ILE A 107 -24.36 2.33 -10.00
C ILE A 107 -24.15 1.81 -8.59
N PHE A 108 -25.25 1.60 -7.87
CA PHE A 108 -25.25 0.96 -6.56
C PHE A 108 -25.48 -0.54 -6.71
N HIS A 109 -25.00 -1.33 -5.74
CA HIS A 109 -25.17 -2.78 -5.73
C HIS A 109 -26.01 -3.20 -4.53
N ARG A 110 -27.02 -4.04 -4.76
CA ARG A 110 -27.92 -4.53 -3.72
C ARG A 110 -28.08 -6.03 -3.82
N TRP A 111 -28.01 -6.73 -2.69
CA TRP A 111 -28.39 -8.14 -2.63
C TRP A 111 -29.91 -8.25 -2.69
N GLN A 112 -30.45 -8.95 -3.69
CA GLN A 112 -31.90 -9.02 -3.87
C GLN A 112 -32.60 -9.66 -2.66
N GLU A 113 -32.02 -10.71 -2.09
CA GLU A 113 -32.59 -11.45 -0.96
C GLU A 113 -32.63 -10.64 0.33
N LYS A 114 -31.52 -9.98 0.65
CA LYS A 114 -31.35 -9.19 1.88
C LYS A 114 -31.91 -7.76 1.76
N LYS A 115 -32.15 -7.30 0.53
CA LYS A 115 -32.47 -5.90 0.19
C LYS A 115 -31.46 -4.90 0.76
N GLU A 116 -30.22 -5.33 0.88
CA GLU A 116 -29.14 -4.59 1.52
C GLU A 116 -28.12 -4.15 0.48
N LEU A 117 -27.68 -2.88 0.56
CA LEU A 117 -26.61 -2.37 -0.29
C LEU A 117 -25.28 -2.99 0.13
N PHE A 118 -24.41 -3.22 -0.83
CA PHE A 118 -23.06 -3.70 -0.56
C PHE A 118 -22.05 -3.07 -1.52
N GLY A 119 -20.80 -3.05 -1.07
CA GLY A 119 -19.67 -2.65 -1.86
C GLY A 119 -19.69 -1.18 -2.29
N THR A 120 -18.66 -0.82 -3.03
CA THR A 120 -18.45 0.54 -3.50
C THR A 120 -19.24 0.81 -4.76
N PRO A 121 -20.02 1.91 -4.81
CA PRO A 121 -20.72 2.31 -6.02
C PRO A 121 -19.76 2.56 -7.18
N LEU A 122 -20.17 2.19 -8.39
CA LEU A 122 -19.40 2.45 -9.60
C LEU A 122 -19.91 3.72 -10.29
N ILE A 123 -18.99 4.47 -10.91
CA ILE A 123 -19.33 5.68 -11.68
C ILE A 123 -18.88 5.53 -13.11
N THR A 124 -19.76 5.90 -14.04
CA THR A 124 -19.46 6.05 -15.46
C THR A 124 -20.23 7.24 -16.05
N TYR A 125 -19.97 7.54 -17.32
CA TYR A 125 -20.64 8.61 -18.06
C TYR A 125 -21.26 8.01 -19.32
N LEU A 126 -22.51 8.39 -19.58
CA LEU A 126 -23.24 7.94 -20.75
C LEU A 126 -22.80 8.73 -21.98
N GLY A 127 -22.59 8.03 -23.10
CA GLY A 127 -22.10 8.63 -24.33
C GLY A 127 -23.14 9.47 -25.07
N GLU A 128 -24.43 9.17 -24.88
CA GLU A 128 -25.51 9.78 -25.63
C GLU A 128 -26.01 11.07 -24.95
N ASP A 129 -26.40 12.05 -25.76
CA ASP A 129 -27.00 13.31 -25.26
C ASP A 129 -28.36 13.04 -24.61
N LYS A 130 -29.11 12.08 -25.14
CA LYS A 130 -30.39 11.64 -24.56
C LYS A 130 -30.36 10.13 -24.33
N PRO A 131 -29.79 9.66 -23.21
CA PRO A 131 -29.60 8.24 -23.00
C PRO A 131 -30.92 7.51 -22.84
N SER A 132 -30.99 6.31 -23.40
CA SER A 132 -32.07 5.35 -23.24
C SER A 132 -31.78 4.37 -22.09
N GLY A 133 -32.78 3.59 -21.69
CA GLY A 133 -32.58 2.48 -20.76
C GLY A 133 -31.62 1.42 -21.30
N ALA A 134 -31.57 1.20 -22.62
CA ALA A 134 -30.61 0.30 -23.25
C ALA A 134 -29.16 0.81 -23.11
N ASP A 135 -28.96 2.13 -23.19
CA ASP A 135 -27.64 2.73 -23.02
C ASP A 135 -27.14 2.57 -21.57
N ILE A 136 -28.04 2.67 -20.59
CA ILE A 136 -27.75 2.40 -19.18
C ILE A 136 -27.33 0.94 -19.00
N GLU A 137 -28.10 -0.03 -19.51
CA GLU A 137 -27.75 -1.45 -19.41
C GLU A 137 -26.39 -1.75 -20.05
N THR A 138 -26.13 -1.16 -21.22
CA THR A 138 -24.86 -1.32 -21.94
C THR A 138 -23.69 -0.74 -21.14
N ALA A 139 -23.85 0.46 -20.58
CA ALA A 139 -22.83 1.11 -19.76
C ALA A 139 -22.53 0.30 -18.48
N VAL A 140 -23.56 -0.18 -17.78
CA VAL A 140 -23.39 -1.02 -16.58
C VAL A 140 -22.68 -2.32 -16.93
N SER A 141 -23.10 -2.99 -18.01
CA SER A 141 -22.47 -4.23 -18.48
C SER A 141 -21.00 -4.03 -18.84
N LYS A 142 -20.66 -2.91 -19.49
CA LYS A 142 -19.30 -2.54 -19.85
C LYS A 142 -18.42 -2.35 -18.61
N VAL A 143 -18.87 -1.57 -17.63
CA VAL A 143 -18.12 -1.30 -16.39
C VAL A 143 -17.94 -2.56 -15.56
N LEU A 144 -18.92 -3.47 -15.55
CA LEU A 144 -18.84 -4.74 -14.82
C LEU A 144 -18.07 -5.83 -15.57
N SER A 145 -17.77 -5.65 -16.86
CA SER A 145 -17.10 -6.67 -17.67
C SER A 145 -15.78 -7.19 -17.08
N PRO A 146 -14.92 -6.37 -16.44
CA PRO A 146 -13.68 -6.87 -15.82
C PRO A 146 -13.91 -7.74 -14.59
N PHE A 147 -15.07 -7.61 -13.93
CA PHE A 147 -15.42 -8.36 -12.71
C PHE A 147 -15.92 -9.76 -13.03
N LYS A 148 -16.10 -10.12 -14.29
CA LYS A 148 -16.55 -11.46 -14.68
C LYS A 148 -15.52 -12.50 -14.25
N ARG A 149 -15.97 -13.54 -13.57
CA ARG A 149 -15.13 -14.68 -13.21
C ARG A 149 -14.68 -15.38 -14.49
N MET A 150 -13.39 -15.67 -14.58
CA MET A 150 -12.89 -16.53 -15.64
C MET A 150 -13.40 -17.94 -15.37
N HIS A 151 -14.40 -18.39 -16.14
CA HIS A 151 -14.81 -19.79 -16.08
C HIS A 151 -13.67 -20.63 -16.67
N SER A 152 -12.83 -21.22 -15.81
CA SER A 152 -12.00 -22.33 -16.25
C SER A 152 -12.95 -23.44 -16.70
N SER A 153 -12.98 -23.73 -17.99
CA SER A 153 -13.57 -24.96 -18.51
C SER A 153 -12.67 -26.15 -18.13
N ALA A 154 -12.50 -26.39 -16.83
CA ALA A 154 -11.94 -27.62 -16.30
C ALA A 154 -13.08 -28.52 -15.82
N LYS A 155 -13.93 -28.95 -16.76
CA LYS A 155 -14.58 -30.26 -16.64
C LYS A 155 -13.64 -31.29 -17.27
N ALA A 156 -12.56 -31.64 -16.57
CA ALA A 156 -11.90 -32.92 -16.79
C ALA A 156 -12.63 -33.94 -15.91
N HIS A 157 -13.20 -34.94 -16.57
CA HIS A 157 -13.99 -36.02 -15.99
C HIS A 157 -13.31 -36.67 -14.78
N ILE A 158 -14.06 -36.77 -13.68
CA ILE A 158 -13.85 -37.84 -12.70
C ILE A 158 -14.33 -39.14 -13.37
N GLY A 159 -13.39 -39.90 -13.90
CA GLY A 159 -13.58 -41.28 -14.38
C GLY A 159 -12.53 -42.17 -13.72
N LYS A 160 -13.00 -43.14 -12.94
CA LYS A 160 -12.21 -44.16 -12.24
C LYS A 160 -11.48 -45.09 -13.23
N GLY A 161 -10.24 -45.49 -12.88
CA GLY A 161 -9.84 -46.91 -12.86
C GLY A 161 -8.82 -47.43 -13.90
N SER A 162 -7.65 -47.78 -13.36
CA SER A 162 -6.65 -48.81 -13.72
C SER A 162 -5.69 -48.69 -14.93
N ASP A 163 -4.41 -48.78 -14.56
CA ASP A 163 -3.28 -49.50 -15.16
C ASP A 163 -2.94 -49.31 -16.65
N PHE A 164 -1.74 -48.78 -16.94
CA PHE A 164 -0.54 -49.56 -17.32
C PHE A 164 0.63 -48.61 -17.66
N LEU A 165 1.85 -49.09 -17.38
CA LEU A 165 3.16 -48.48 -17.62
C LEU A 165 3.57 -48.55 -19.10
N SER A 166 4.32 -47.56 -19.60
CA SER A 166 5.69 -47.73 -20.16
C SER A 166 6.09 -46.62 -21.16
N ASP A 167 7.32 -46.12 -20.98
CA ASP A 167 8.36 -45.78 -21.96
C ASP A 167 8.13 -44.82 -23.14
N GLY A 168 9.18 -44.01 -23.39
CA GLY A 168 9.65 -43.77 -24.76
C GLY A 168 9.96 -42.33 -25.14
N LEU A 169 11.26 -42.02 -25.09
CA LEU A 169 12.07 -40.92 -25.64
C LEU A 169 11.70 -40.26 -27.00
N ASP A 170 12.41 -39.14 -27.24
CA ASP A 170 12.73 -38.44 -28.51
C ASP A 170 11.74 -37.36 -28.99
N GLU A 171 12.10 -36.18 -29.54
CA GLU A 171 13.37 -35.62 -30.02
C GLU A 171 13.26 -34.08 -30.16
N LEU A 172 14.40 -33.41 -30.42
CA LEU A 172 14.63 -31.96 -30.52
C LEU A 172 14.20 -31.29 -31.86
N CYS A 173 13.96 -29.97 -31.77
CA CYS A 173 14.20 -28.86 -32.72
C CYS A 173 14.18 -29.07 -34.25
N SER A 174 13.45 -28.21 -35.00
CA SER A 174 14.00 -26.97 -35.59
C SER A 174 13.10 -26.33 -36.68
N SER A 175 13.09 -24.99 -36.67
CA SER A 175 13.07 -24.02 -37.80
C SER A 175 11.90 -23.92 -38.80
N SER A 176 11.37 -22.69 -38.84
CA SER A 176 10.97 -21.87 -40.01
C SER A 176 10.08 -22.49 -41.09
N ASP A 177 8.88 -21.92 -41.25
CA ASP A 177 8.65 -21.04 -42.40
C ASP A 177 7.42 -20.15 -42.21
N ALA A 178 7.59 -18.90 -42.61
CA ALA A 178 6.54 -17.90 -42.67
C ALA A 178 5.65 -18.16 -43.88
N GLN A 179 4.33 -18.28 -43.66
CA GLN A 179 3.35 -17.93 -44.67
C GLN A 179 2.13 -17.27 -44.02
N SER A 180 1.89 -16.07 -44.50
CA SER A 180 0.74 -15.20 -44.31
C SER A 180 -0.59 -15.92 -44.55
N ILE A 181 -1.51 -15.83 -43.59
CA ILE A 181 -2.94 -15.91 -43.83
C ILE A 181 -3.61 -14.77 -43.06
N GLU A 182 -4.11 -13.81 -43.82
CA GLU A 182 -5.02 -12.77 -43.37
C GLU A 182 -6.37 -13.37 -42.96
N ASN A 183 -6.99 -12.74 -41.96
CA ASN A 183 -8.43 -12.63 -41.72
C ASN A 183 -9.24 -13.94 -41.58
N ALA A 184 -9.50 -14.31 -40.33
CA ALA A 184 -10.77 -14.93 -39.97
C ALA A 184 -11.25 -14.36 -38.63
N GLU A 185 -12.27 -13.51 -38.73
CA GLU A 185 -13.13 -13.08 -37.64
C GLU A 185 -13.61 -14.31 -36.86
N PHE A 186 -13.27 -14.39 -35.57
CA PHE A 186 -13.90 -15.34 -34.67
C PHE A 186 -15.08 -14.63 -33.98
N GLU A 187 -16.13 -14.35 -34.76
CA GLU A 187 -17.48 -14.19 -34.23
C GLU A 187 -18.05 -15.58 -33.93
N GLY A 188 -18.59 -15.76 -32.73
CA GLY A 188 -19.59 -16.81 -32.49
C GLY A 188 -19.50 -17.55 -31.16
N ALA A 189 -20.55 -17.37 -30.37
CA ALA A 189 -21.02 -18.14 -29.21
C ALA A 189 -20.37 -17.79 -27.86
N LEU A 190 -21.05 -17.17 -26.88
CA LEU A 190 -22.48 -17.22 -26.55
C LEU A 190 -22.91 -15.89 -25.91
N SER A 191 -23.65 -15.04 -26.64
CA SER A 191 -24.38 -13.92 -26.06
C SER A 191 -25.66 -14.46 -25.40
N THR A 192 -25.51 -15.05 -24.21
CA THR A 192 -26.67 -15.17 -23.31
C THR A 192 -27.12 -13.75 -22.97
N ASP A 193 -28.28 -13.35 -23.48
CA ASP A 193 -28.98 -12.12 -23.14
C ASP A 193 -29.18 -12.08 -21.61
N LEU A 194 -28.28 -11.39 -20.93
CA LEU A 194 -28.32 -11.14 -19.50
C LEU A 194 -28.98 -9.78 -19.32
N SER A 195 -30.30 -9.78 -19.26
CA SER A 195 -31.05 -8.60 -18.82
C SER A 195 -30.68 -8.31 -17.36
N LEU A 196 -29.73 -7.39 -17.15
CA LEU A 196 -29.34 -6.91 -15.83
C LEU A 196 -30.58 -6.33 -15.14
N ARG A 197 -30.82 -6.70 -13.88
CA ARG A 197 -31.94 -6.18 -13.10
C ARG A 197 -31.59 -4.80 -12.54
N LEU A 198 -31.87 -3.78 -13.34
CA LEU A 198 -31.61 -2.39 -12.99
C LEU A 198 -32.89 -1.66 -12.58
N LEU A 199 -32.78 -0.87 -11.50
CA LEU A 199 -33.84 -0.01 -10.99
C LEU A 199 -33.31 1.41 -10.87
N LEU A 200 -34.08 2.41 -11.28
CA LEU A 200 -33.78 3.82 -10.98
C LEU A 200 -33.93 4.06 -9.49
N THR A 201 -33.08 4.92 -8.96
CA THR A 201 -33.14 5.33 -7.56
C THR A 201 -32.95 6.83 -7.38
N ASP A 202 -33.44 7.34 -6.25
CA ASP A 202 -33.12 8.68 -5.76
C ASP A 202 -31.72 8.75 -5.12
N ASP A 203 -31.29 9.97 -4.82
CA ASP A 203 -30.00 10.31 -4.20
C ASP A 203 -29.76 9.59 -2.86
N ARG A 204 -30.83 9.35 -2.10
CA ARG A 204 -30.78 8.66 -0.81
C ARG A 204 -30.79 7.14 -0.92
N VAL A 205 -31.02 6.60 -2.11
CA VAL A 205 -31.12 5.16 -2.38
C VAL A 205 -32.26 4.49 -1.59
N MET A 206 -33.43 5.11 -1.61
CA MET A 206 -34.62 4.68 -0.85
C MET A 206 -35.79 4.30 -1.75
N ASN A 207 -35.89 4.93 -2.93
CA ASN A 207 -37.02 4.76 -3.83
C ASN A 207 -36.59 4.02 -5.10
N PHE A 208 -37.19 2.87 -5.40
CA PHE A 208 -36.80 2.06 -6.56
C PHE A 208 -37.89 2.04 -7.62
N LYS A 209 -37.54 2.38 -8.86
CA LYS A 209 -38.48 2.39 -9.99
C LYS A 209 -37.92 1.62 -11.19
N ALA A 210 -38.66 0.65 -11.69
CA ALA A 210 -38.33 -0.04 -12.92
C ALA A 210 -38.47 0.92 -14.13
N PHE A 211 -37.61 0.74 -15.13
CA PHE A 211 -37.65 1.45 -16.40
C PHE A 211 -37.55 0.46 -17.56
N LYS A 212 -38.07 0.87 -18.73
CA LYS A 212 -37.96 0.09 -19.96
C LYS A 212 -36.73 0.53 -20.76
N LYS A 213 -36.21 -0.34 -21.63
CA LYS A 213 -35.06 -0.04 -22.50
C LYS A 213 -35.27 1.20 -23.37
N ASP A 214 -36.48 1.43 -23.85
CA ASP A 214 -36.82 2.60 -24.68
C ASP A 214 -37.08 3.90 -23.88
N THR A 215 -36.96 3.86 -22.55
CA THR A 215 -37.17 5.03 -21.70
C THR A 215 -36.03 6.02 -21.91
N LEU A 216 -36.33 7.23 -22.34
CA LEU A 216 -35.34 8.29 -22.54
C LEU A 216 -35.17 9.15 -21.29
N PHE A 217 -33.93 9.55 -21.01
CA PHE A 217 -33.56 10.37 -19.87
C PHE A 217 -33.00 11.72 -20.32
N GLU A 218 -33.14 12.74 -19.47
CA GLU A 218 -32.68 14.09 -19.79
C GLU A 218 -31.14 14.21 -19.69
N PRO A 219 -30.49 14.91 -20.64
CA PRO A 219 -29.05 15.17 -20.62
C PRO A 219 -28.58 15.88 -19.36
N GLY A 220 -27.31 15.68 -19.00
CA GLY A 220 -26.59 16.48 -18.00
C GLY A 220 -27.05 16.27 -16.56
N LYS A 221 -27.99 15.35 -16.31
CA LYS A 221 -28.40 14.95 -14.97
C LYS A 221 -27.47 13.88 -14.39
N ILE A 222 -27.46 13.76 -13.08
CA ILE A 222 -26.93 12.59 -12.39
C ILE A 222 -28.04 11.54 -12.36
N LEU A 223 -27.81 10.39 -12.98
CA LEU A 223 -28.68 9.23 -12.91
C LEU A 223 -28.11 8.25 -11.90
N SER A 224 -28.95 7.78 -10.99
CA SER A 224 -28.60 6.75 -10.03
C SER A 224 -29.41 5.50 -10.32
N VAL A 225 -28.73 4.36 -10.43
CA VAL A 225 -29.35 3.05 -10.62
C VAL A 225 -28.86 2.08 -9.57
N VAL A 226 -29.71 1.13 -9.21
CA VAL A 226 -29.35 -0.01 -8.36
C VAL A 226 -29.39 -1.26 -9.19
N MET A 227 -28.30 -2.02 -9.15
CA MET A 227 -28.22 -3.36 -9.68
C MET A 227 -28.57 -4.36 -8.57
N ASP A 228 -29.61 -5.15 -8.81
CA ASP A 228 -29.98 -6.26 -7.93
C ASP A 228 -29.18 -7.52 -8.29
N TRP A 229 -28.35 -7.96 -7.34
CA TRP A 229 -27.57 -9.18 -7.46
C TRP A 229 -28.37 -10.37 -6.95
N THR A 230 -28.48 -11.39 -7.79
CA THR A 230 -29.00 -12.71 -7.44
C THR A 230 -27.86 -13.72 -7.40
N ASP A 231 -28.14 -14.96 -6.99
CA ASP A 231 -27.18 -16.07 -7.05
C ASP A 231 -26.54 -16.23 -8.44
N LYS A 232 -27.29 -15.88 -9.50
CA LYS A 232 -26.80 -15.91 -10.87
C LYS A 232 -25.67 -14.89 -11.09
N GLU A 233 -25.88 -13.63 -10.73
CA GLU A 233 -24.86 -12.60 -10.85
C GLU A 233 -23.68 -12.86 -9.91
N GLN A 234 -23.94 -13.39 -8.71
CA GLN A 234 -22.88 -13.77 -7.77
C GLN A 234 -21.97 -14.89 -8.32
N GLY A 235 -22.54 -15.84 -9.07
CA GLY A 235 -21.77 -16.88 -9.76
C GLY A 235 -20.99 -16.37 -10.97
N LEU A 236 -21.43 -15.26 -11.60
CA LEU A 236 -20.82 -14.70 -12.80
C LEU A 236 -19.75 -13.64 -12.51
N TYR A 237 -19.93 -12.84 -11.45
CA TYR A 237 -19.06 -11.73 -11.11
C TYR A 237 -18.36 -11.97 -9.76
N ASP A 238 -17.16 -11.42 -9.62
CA ASP A 238 -16.44 -11.39 -8.36
C ASP A 238 -16.72 -10.07 -7.62
N ALA A 239 -17.66 -10.11 -6.68
CA ALA A 239 -18.05 -8.95 -5.89
C ALA A 239 -16.98 -8.54 -4.85
N SER A 240 -15.93 -9.34 -4.61
CA SER A 240 -14.89 -9.01 -3.62
C SER A 240 -14.17 -7.70 -3.95
N TYR A 241 -13.98 -7.41 -5.25
CA TYR A 241 -13.40 -6.16 -5.75
C TYR A 241 -14.20 -4.89 -5.40
N LEU A 242 -15.44 -5.03 -4.89
CA LEU A 242 -16.28 -3.90 -4.48
C LEU A 242 -16.29 -3.69 -2.96
N ASN A 243 -16.01 -4.73 -2.16
CA ASN A 243 -16.26 -4.73 -0.71
C ASN A 243 -15.04 -4.35 0.14
N ASP A 244 -13.83 -4.74 -0.27
CA ASP A 244 -12.64 -4.69 0.57
C ASP A 244 -11.72 -3.51 0.21
N ILE A 245 -12.28 -2.30 0.17
CA ILE A 245 -11.45 -1.11 -0.06
C ILE A 245 -10.60 -0.84 1.18
N PRO A 246 -9.27 -0.63 1.03
CA PRO A 246 -8.42 -0.27 2.15
C PRO A 246 -8.79 1.10 2.73
N GLU A 247 -8.67 1.23 4.06
CA GLU A 247 -8.62 2.51 4.75
C GLU A 247 -7.51 3.40 4.15
N VAL A 248 -7.72 4.72 4.20
CA VAL A 248 -6.75 5.73 3.75
C VAL A 248 -5.38 5.46 4.34
N HIS A 249 -5.31 5.16 5.64
CA HIS A 249 -4.07 4.76 6.27
C HIS A 249 -4.35 3.81 7.42
N LYS A 250 -4.04 2.53 7.21
CA LYS A 250 -4.08 1.55 8.29
C LYS A 250 -2.89 1.79 9.21
N ALA A 251 -3.12 2.50 10.31
CA ALA A 251 -2.14 2.64 11.37
C ALA A 251 -1.93 1.25 11.99
N GLY A 252 -0.83 0.57 11.64
CA GLY A 252 -0.47 -0.69 12.30
C GLY A 252 -0.44 -0.46 13.80
N PHE A 253 -1.24 -1.23 14.56
CA PHE A 253 -1.48 -1.12 16.01
C PHE A 253 -0.43 -0.28 16.76
N ALA A 254 -0.59 1.03 16.71
CA ALA A 254 0.28 1.98 17.38
C ALA A 254 -0.59 2.65 18.45
N ALA A 255 -0.18 2.44 19.70
CA ALA A 255 -0.85 2.88 20.90
C ALA A 255 -1.38 4.32 20.83
N LYS A 256 -2.51 4.53 21.50
CA LYS A 256 -3.20 5.81 21.71
C LYS A 256 -2.19 6.97 21.83
N LYS A 257 -2.26 7.92 20.91
CA LYS A 257 -1.46 9.16 20.94
C LYS A 257 -1.81 10.01 22.15
N THR A 258 -1.03 9.89 23.21
CA THR A 258 -0.77 10.97 24.16
C THR A 258 0.35 11.86 23.63
N ARG A 259 0.25 13.14 24.00
CA ARG A 259 1.08 14.29 23.64
C ARG A 259 2.60 13.99 23.57
N GLN A 260 3.25 14.30 22.45
CA GLN A 260 4.73 14.43 22.30
C GLN A 260 5.60 13.33 22.95
N GLU A 261 5.29 12.06 22.74
CA GLU A 261 6.27 11.01 23.07
C GLU A 261 7.40 10.99 22.04
N ALA A 262 8.64 11.12 22.51
CA ALA A 262 9.84 11.02 21.70
C ALA A 262 9.85 9.69 20.92
N ILE A 263 10.14 9.75 19.62
CA ILE A 263 10.23 8.56 18.76
C ILE A 263 11.31 7.64 19.34
N SER A 264 11.02 6.36 19.56
CA SER A 264 12.01 5.40 20.05
C SER A 264 12.63 4.58 18.91
N LEU A 265 13.85 4.05 19.11
CA LEU A 265 14.48 3.12 18.18
C LEU A 265 13.61 1.88 17.96
N SER A 266 12.94 1.38 19.00
CA SER A 266 12.00 0.27 18.92
C SER A 266 10.82 0.59 18.01
N SER A 267 10.25 1.79 18.10
CA SER A 267 9.17 2.23 17.19
C SER A 267 9.62 2.31 15.73
N CYS A 268 10.86 2.73 15.48
CA CYS A 268 11.45 2.71 14.13
C CYS A 268 11.67 1.27 13.62
N LEU A 269 12.06 0.34 14.49
CA LEU A 269 12.17 -1.08 14.16
C LEU A 269 10.82 -1.72 13.89
N ASP A 270 9.82 -1.44 14.72
CA ASP A 270 8.46 -1.92 14.51
C ASP A 270 7.96 -1.45 13.13
N ALA A 271 8.11 -0.17 12.80
CA ALA A 271 7.75 0.38 11.50
C ALA A 271 8.51 -0.26 10.32
N PHE A 272 9.78 -0.63 10.50
CA PHE A 272 10.58 -1.31 9.47
C PHE A 272 10.10 -2.73 9.16
N LEU A 273 9.46 -3.40 10.13
CA LEU A 273 9.01 -4.79 10.03
C LEU A 273 7.52 -4.93 9.72
N VAL A 274 6.78 -3.82 9.75
CA VAL A 274 5.39 -3.76 9.30
C VAL A 274 5.34 -3.99 7.80
N GLU A 275 4.29 -4.68 7.35
CA GLU A 275 4.03 -4.87 5.94
C GLU A 275 3.63 -3.54 5.28
N GLU A 276 4.21 -3.23 4.13
CA GLU A 276 3.97 -1.99 3.40
C GLU A 276 3.64 -2.28 1.93
N PRO A 277 2.70 -1.55 1.31
CA PRO A 277 2.46 -1.65 -0.11
C PRO A 277 3.64 -1.04 -0.87
N LEU A 278 4.08 -1.71 -1.94
CA LEU A 278 5.11 -1.17 -2.83
C LEU A 278 4.63 0.12 -3.51
N GLY A 279 5.54 1.08 -3.66
CA GLY A 279 5.24 2.33 -4.37
C GLY A 279 5.03 2.10 -5.86
N PRO A 280 4.48 3.10 -6.59
CA PRO A 280 4.26 3.00 -8.02
C PRO A 280 5.56 2.79 -8.83
N ASP A 281 6.69 3.33 -8.37
CA ASP A 281 7.99 3.18 -9.01
C ASP A 281 8.65 1.81 -8.72
N ASP A 282 8.17 1.09 -7.70
CA ASP A 282 8.73 -0.19 -7.21
C ASP A 282 7.71 -1.34 -7.29
N MET A 283 6.68 -1.24 -8.14
CA MET A 283 5.64 -2.25 -8.27
C MET A 283 6.23 -3.63 -8.58
N TRP A 284 5.64 -4.68 -8.00
CA TRP A 284 6.12 -6.04 -8.20
C TRP A 284 5.57 -6.62 -9.51
N TYR A 285 6.45 -7.16 -10.34
CA TYR A 285 6.04 -7.91 -11.52
C TYR A 285 5.47 -9.28 -11.10
N CYS A 286 4.15 -9.43 -11.21
CA CYS A 286 3.48 -10.66 -10.84
C CYS A 286 3.66 -11.71 -11.96
N PRO A 287 4.33 -12.86 -11.71
CA PRO A 287 4.57 -13.87 -12.74
C PRO A 287 3.29 -14.60 -13.18
N ARG A 288 2.22 -14.54 -12.37
CA ARG A 288 0.91 -15.12 -12.72
C ARG A 288 0.09 -14.18 -13.61
N CYS A 289 0.03 -12.90 -13.26
CA CYS A 289 -0.73 -11.89 -14.02
C CYS A 289 0.03 -11.37 -15.25
N LYS A 290 1.36 -11.55 -15.28
CA LYS A 290 2.29 -11.02 -16.30
C LYS A 290 2.27 -9.49 -16.42
N GLU A 291 2.06 -8.78 -15.30
CA GLU A 291 2.05 -7.32 -15.22
C GLU A 291 2.56 -6.82 -13.86
N HIS A 292 2.90 -5.53 -13.79
CA HIS A 292 3.29 -4.86 -12.55
C HIS A 292 2.05 -4.61 -11.68
N ARG A 293 2.08 -5.10 -10.44
CA ARG A 293 1.00 -4.97 -9.47
C ARG A 293 1.55 -4.31 -8.20
N GLN A 294 0.70 -3.55 -7.52
CA GLN A 294 1.01 -3.02 -6.20
C GLN A 294 0.92 -4.15 -5.17
N ALA A 295 2.02 -4.88 -4.97
CA ALA A 295 2.10 -5.95 -3.97
C ALA A 295 2.41 -5.39 -2.59
N VAL A 296 2.06 -6.16 -1.55
CA VAL A 296 2.48 -5.90 -0.17
C VAL A 296 3.83 -6.57 0.07
N LYS A 297 4.78 -5.81 0.61
CA LYS A 297 6.11 -6.29 1.01
C LYS A 297 6.21 -6.28 2.52
N LYS A 298 6.78 -7.34 3.08
CA LYS A 298 7.09 -7.44 4.50
C LYS A 298 8.54 -7.89 4.68
N LEU A 299 9.21 -7.33 5.68
CA LEU A 299 10.56 -7.75 6.09
C LEU A 299 10.48 -8.35 7.49
N ASP A 300 11.18 -9.46 7.71
CA ASP A 300 11.31 -10.10 9.01
C ASP A 300 12.79 -10.36 9.30
N LEU A 301 13.19 -10.28 10.58
CA LEU A 301 14.57 -10.57 10.99
C LEU A 301 14.70 -12.06 11.32
N TRP A 302 15.48 -12.79 10.53
CA TRP A 302 15.66 -14.23 10.75
C TRP A 302 16.75 -14.55 11.76
N MET A 303 17.92 -13.93 11.65
CA MET A 303 19.07 -14.05 12.58
C MET A 303 19.81 -12.71 12.63
N LEU A 304 20.45 -12.40 13.77
CA LEU A 304 21.19 -11.14 13.96
C LEU A 304 22.71 -11.38 14.18
N PRO A 305 23.57 -10.48 13.66
CA PRO A 305 25.04 -10.61 13.77
C PRO A 305 25.60 -10.11 15.11
N GLU A 306 26.89 -10.33 15.37
CA GLU A 306 27.58 -9.73 16.53
C GLU A 306 27.58 -8.19 16.49
N ILE A 307 27.77 -7.59 15.31
CA ILE A 307 27.72 -6.13 15.12
C ILE A 307 26.52 -5.76 14.24
N ILE A 308 25.63 -4.94 14.80
CA ILE A 308 24.48 -4.39 14.09
C ILE A 308 24.59 -2.86 14.01
N VAL A 309 24.31 -2.34 12.82
CA VAL A 309 24.33 -0.91 12.55
C VAL A 309 22.91 -0.47 12.22
N PHE A 310 22.37 0.46 13.00
CA PHE A 310 21.09 1.10 12.70
C PHE A 310 21.35 2.45 12.05
N HIS A 311 20.90 2.60 10.82
CA HIS A 311 20.82 3.86 10.12
C HIS A 311 19.42 4.45 10.30
N LEU A 312 19.35 5.63 10.91
CA LEU A 312 18.12 6.41 10.98
C LEU A 312 17.95 7.19 9.67
N LYS A 313 16.98 6.82 8.81
CA LYS A 313 16.75 7.43 7.48
C LYS A 313 16.27 8.88 7.58
N ARG A 314 17.17 9.80 7.92
CA ARG A 314 16.86 11.21 8.14
C ARG A 314 16.69 12.00 6.85
N PHE A 315 17.34 11.60 5.77
CA PHE A 315 17.29 12.36 4.52
C PHE A 315 16.18 11.86 3.61
N THR A 316 15.33 12.80 3.18
CA THR A 316 14.28 12.55 2.20
C THR A 316 14.61 13.29 0.90
N TYR A 317 14.55 12.56 -0.21
CA TYR A 317 14.74 13.09 -1.55
C TYR A 317 13.40 13.21 -2.25
N GLY A 318 12.83 14.42 -2.28
CA GLY A 318 11.73 14.76 -3.17
C GLY A 318 12.24 15.33 -4.48
N ARG A 319 11.41 15.26 -5.55
CA ARG A 319 11.73 15.79 -6.88
C ARG A 319 12.08 17.29 -6.87
N TYR A 320 11.59 18.04 -5.87
CA TYR A 320 11.83 19.48 -5.73
C TYR A 320 12.39 19.91 -4.36
N LEU A 321 12.34 19.04 -3.35
CA LEU A 321 12.77 19.38 -1.99
C LEU A 321 13.63 18.27 -1.42
N LYS A 322 14.83 18.64 -0.98
CA LYS A 322 15.73 17.81 -0.19
C LYS A 322 15.59 18.26 1.25
N ASN A 323 15.20 17.35 2.15
CA ASN A 323 14.98 17.69 3.56
C ASN A 323 15.66 16.69 4.50
N LYS A 324 15.98 17.14 5.71
CA LYS A 324 16.49 16.32 6.81
C LYS A 324 15.46 16.29 7.94
N ILE A 325 15.22 15.11 8.48
CA ILE A 325 14.40 14.88 9.66
C ILE A 325 15.28 15.04 10.90
N ASP A 326 15.14 16.16 11.61
CA ASP A 326 15.88 16.46 12.86
C ASP A 326 15.16 15.96 14.12
N THR A 327 14.18 15.06 13.98
CA THR A 327 13.46 14.49 15.12
C THR A 327 14.42 13.72 16.04
N PHE A 328 14.36 14.01 17.34
CA PHE A 328 15.08 13.24 18.35
C PHE A 328 14.56 11.81 18.39
N VAL A 329 15.48 10.84 18.38
CA VAL A 329 15.17 9.41 18.50
C VAL A 329 15.80 8.92 19.79
N ASN A 330 14.98 8.41 20.71
CA ASN A 330 15.49 7.79 21.92
C ASN A 330 15.96 6.37 21.62
N PHE A 331 17.20 6.07 21.96
CA PHE A 331 17.80 4.74 21.82
C PHE A 331 18.51 4.33 23.12
N PRO A 332 18.49 3.04 23.49
CA PRO A 332 19.19 2.55 24.69
C PRO A 332 20.70 2.55 24.49
N ILE A 333 21.48 2.89 25.52
CA ILE A 333 22.94 2.76 25.45
C ILE A 333 23.35 1.34 25.86
N HIS A 334 22.63 0.80 26.84
CA HIS A 334 22.81 -0.53 27.42
C HIS A 334 21.58 -1.40 27.20
N ASN A 335 21.78 -2.71 27.21
CA ASN A 335 20.72 -3.73 27.25
C ASN A 335 19.66 -3.59 26.15
N LEU A 336 20.06 -3.30 24.90
CA LEU A 336 19.15 -3.34 23.76
C LEU A 336 18.79 -4.80 23.44
N ASP A 337 17.65 -5.27 23.93
CA ASP A 337 17.13 -6.61 23.63
C ASP A 337 16.34 -6.62 22.31
N LEU A 338 16.87 -7.33 21.32
CA LEU A 338 16.25 -7.52 20.00
C LEU A 338 15.58 -8.90 19.85
N SER A 339 15.59 -9.74 20.89
CA SER A 339 15.14 -11.14 20.82
C SER A 339 13.69 -11.25 20.34
N LYS A 340 12.83 -10.29 20.70
CA LYS A 340 11.42 -10.25 20.25
C LYS A 340 11.23 -10.07 18.74
N TYR A 341 12.25 -9.57 18.02
CA TYR A 341 12.18 -9.32 16.58
C TYR A 341 12.69 -10.49 15.74
N VAL A 342 13.42 -11.42 16.34
CA VAL A 342 14.04 -12.55 15.64
C VAL A 342 13.02 -13.68 15.48
N LYS A 343 12.84 -14.16 14.25
CA LYS A 343 11.90 -15.26 13.95
C LYS A 343 12.46 -16.63 14.28
N ASN A 344 13.77 -16.81 14.11
CA ASN A 344 14.41 -18.04 14.51
C ASN A 344 14.53 -18.09 16.04
N LYS A 345 14.29 -19.26 16.63
CA LYS A 345 14.33 -19.49 18.08
C LYS A 345 15.50 -20.39 18.43
N ASP A 346 16.68 -19.85 18.23
CA ASP A 346 17.99 -20.50 18.34
C ASP A 346 18.43 -20.70 19.80
N GLY A 347 17.67 -20.15 20.76
CA GLY A 347 18.07 -20.05 22.16
C GLY A 347 19.18 -19.02 22.44
N GLN A 348 19.59 -18.23 21.43
CA GLN A 348 20.61 -17.19 21.59
C GLN A 348 20.02 -15.92 22.21
N SER A 349 20.81 -15.28 23.07
CA SER A 349 20.53 -13.93 23.58
C SER A 349 20.91 -12.89 22.51
N TYR A 350 19.96 -12.00 22.17
CA TYR A 350 20.17 -10.89 21.23
C TYR A 350 20.17 -9.54 21.97
N VAL A 351 20.96 -9.46 23.03
CA VAL A 351 21.18 -8.24 23.82
C VAL A 351 22.42 -7.51 23.31
N TYR A 352 22.30 -6.20 23.09
CA TYR A 352 23.34 -5.36 22.50
C TYR A 352 23.68 -4.12 23.33
N GLU A 353 24.92 -3.68 23.19
CA GLU A 353 25.52 -2.51 23.82
C GLU A 353 25.96 -1.50 22.75
N LEU A 354 25.59 -0.24 22.92
CA LEU A 354 26.02 0.84 22.03
C LEU A 354 27.49 1.15 22.28
N TYR A 355 28.29 1.19 21.21
CA TYR A 355 29.72 1.52 21.33
C TYR A 355 30.16 2.67 20.42
N ALA A 356 29.37 3.05 19.42
CA ALA A 356 29.64 4.24 18.61
C ALA A 356 28.37 4.85 18.01
N ILE A 357 28.44 6.15 17.72
CA ILE A 357 27.41 6.94 17.06
C ILE A 357 28.10 7.79 15.99
N SER A 358 27.61 7.76 14.75
CA SER A 358 27.92 8.79 13.77
C SER A 358 26.84 9.86 13.83
N ASN A 359 27.24 11.10 14.07
CA ASN A 359 26.35 12.26 14.15
C ASN A 359 26.41 13.07 12.86
N HIS A 360 25.31 13.70 12.47
CA HIS A 360 25.24 14.62 11.34
C HIS A 360 24.58 15.95 11.71
N TYR A 361 25.28 17.05 11.45
CA TYR A 361 24.81 18.42 11.60
C TYR A 361 24.63 19.09 10.23
N GLY A 362 23.71 20.05 10.14
CA GLY A 362 23.37 20.69 8.87
C GLY A 362 22.43 19.87 8.00
N GLY A 363 22.32 20.23 6.72
CA GLY A 363 21.36 19.68 5.75
C GLY A 363 22.02 19.07 4.52
N LEU A 364 21.24 18.71 3.50
CA LEU A 364 21.77 18.03 2.30
C LEU A 364 22.70 18.91 1.42
N GLY A 365 22.61 20.24 1.53
CA GLY A 365 23.45 21.16 0.75
C GLY A 365 24.82 21.44 1.38
N GLY A 366 25.04 20.96 2.61
CA GLY A 366 26.23 21.22 3.41
C GLY A 366 25.97 20.76 4.84
N GLY A 367 26.86 19.93 5.36
CA GLY A 367 26.75 19.34 6.69
C GLY A 367 28.10 18.92 7.23
N HIS A 368 28.11 18.51 8.50
CA HIS A 368 29.31 18.11 9.22
C HIS A 368 29.06 16.81 9.97
N TYR A 369 29.97 15.87 9.86
CA TYR A 369 29.90 14.58 10.56
C TYR A 369 30.88 14.57 11.71
N THR A 370 30.44 14.05 12.86
CA THR A 370 31.32 13.76 14.00
C THR A 370 31.00 12.36 14.52
N ALA A 371 31.80 11.84 15.45
CA ALA A 371 31.51 10.56 16.09
C ALA A 371 31.56 10.65 17.62
N TYR A 372 30.64 9.97 18.28
CA TYR A 372 30.84 9.54 19.66
C TYR A 372 31.27 8.09 19.64
N ALA A 373 32.34 7.72 20.32
CA ALA A 373 32.75 6.32 20.46
C ALA A 373 33.22 6.02 21.87
N LYS A 374 32.92 4.80 22.33
CA LYS A 374 33.32 4.28 23.62
C LYS A 374 34.65 3.55 23.48
N LEU A 375 35.67 4.03 24.20
CA LEU A 375 36.92 3.31 24.33
C LEU A 375 36.72 2.18 25.34
N ILE A 376 36.75 0.93 24.87
CA ILE A 376 36.38 -0.26 25.65
C ILE A 376 37.32 -0.45 26.85
N GLU A 377 38.61 -0.18 26.67
CA GLU A 377 39.65 -0.37 27.70
C GLU A 377 39.47 0.58 28.89
N GLU A 378 39.02 1.80 28.63
CA GLU A 378 38.80 2.82 29.67
C GLU A 378 37.36 2.87 30.17
N ASN A 379 36.44 2.20 29.46
CA ASN A 379 35.00 2.31 29.67
C ASN A 379 34.50 3.78 29.63
N ARG A 380 35.11 4.63 28.79
CA ARG A 380 34.79 6.06 28.65
C ARG A 380 34.40 6.43 27.22
N TRP A 381 33.53 7.44 27.09
CA TRP A 381 33.11 7.98 25.82
C TRP A 381 33.96 9.18 25.41
N TYR A 382 34.22 9.28 24.11
CA TYR A 382 34.93 10.37 23.48
C TYR A 382 34.14 10.91 22.29
N HIS A 383 34.23 12.22 22.08
CA HIS A 383 33.77 12.92 20.90
C HIS A 383 34.95 13.15 19.95
N PHE A 384 34.80 12.67 18.72
CA PHE A 384 35.76 12.81 17.64
C PHE A 384 35.19 13.78 16.60
N ASP A 385 35.81 14.94 16.50
CA ASP A 385 35.48 16.02 15.57
C ASP A 385 36.73 16.38 14.77
N ASP A 386 36.92 15.68 13.65
CA ASP A 386 38.11 15.75 12.80
C ASP A 386 39.43 15.61 13.58
N GLY A 387 40.22 16.68 13.67
CA GLY A 387 41.49 16.70 14.41
C GLY A 387 41.35 16.89 15.92
N HIS A 388 40.12 17.07 16.43
CA HIS A 388 39.84 17.33 17.84
C HIS A 388 39.16 16.12 18.50
N VAL A 389 39.74 15.66 19.61
CA VAL A 389 39.17 14.56 20.42
C VAL A 389 39.00 15.06 21.84
N SER A 390 37.79 14.90 22.39
CA SER A 390 37.46 15.32 23.75
C SER A 390 36.65 14.26 24.50
N PRO A 391 36.81 14.13 25.82
CA PRO A 391 35.97 13.23 26.61
C PRO A 391 34.52 13.74 26.68
N VAL A 392 33.54 12.85 26.68
CA VAL A 392 32.12 13.19 26.78
C VAL A 392 31.40 12.26 27.78
N ASN A 393 30.37 12.77 28.46
CA ASN A 393 29.58 11.93 29.37
C ASN A 393 28.51 11.17 28.59
N GLU A 394 28.14 10.00 29.11
CA GLU A 394 27.10 9.16 28.53
C GLU A 394 25.73 9.87 28.45
N SER A 395 25.44 10.80 29.35
CA SER A 395 24.22 11.61 29.31
C SER A 395 24.11 12.49 28.06
N ASP A 396 25.24 12.83 27.46
CA ASP A 396 25.35 13.89 26.45
C ASP A 396 25.42 13.32 25.02
N ILE A 397 25.59 12.00 24.87
CA ILE A 397 25.74 11.36 23.55
C ILE A 397 24.40 11.14 22.83
N LYS A 398 23.27 11.22 23.54
CA LYS A 398 21.93 11.09 22.95
C LYS A 398 21.45 12.45 22.43
N THR A 399 21.58 12.67 21.13
CA THR A 399 21.15 13.92 20.49
C THR A 399 20.32 13.66 19.23
N SER A 400 19.63 14.69 18.73
CA SER A 400 18.93 14.62 17.44
C SER A 400 19.88 14.49 16.24
N ALA A 401 21.19 14.72 16.44
CA ALA A 401 22.20 14.59 15.40
C ALA A 401 22.56 13.13 15.09
N ALA A 402 22.25 12.18 15.99
CA ALA A 402 22.56 10.77 15.79
C ALA A 402 21.99 10.24 14.46
N TYR A 403 22.85 9.71 13.60
CA TYR A 403 22.52 9.28 12.24
C TYR A 403 22.76 7.77 12.03
N LEU A 404 23.92 7.27 12.46
CA LEU A 404 24.21 5.83 12.54
C LEU A 404 24.48 5.44 13.99
N LEU A 405 23.88 4.35 14.44
CA LEU A 405 24.09 3.76 15.76
C LEU A 405 24.79 2.41 15.60
N PHE A 406 25.90 2.20 16.29
CA PHE A 406 26.69 0.98 16.23
C PHE A 406 26.58 0.21 17.54
N TYR A 407 26.04 -1.00 17.44
CA TYR A 407 25.77 -1.88 18.57
C TYR A 407 26.56 -3.18 18.45
N LYS A 408 27.07 -3.65 19.59
CA LYS A 408 27.78 -4.92 19.71
C LYS A 408 27.02 -5.85 20.64
N ARG A 409 26.85 -7.10 20.23
CA ARG A 409 26.18 -8.13 21.02
C ARG A 409 26.97 -8.43 22.29
N VAL A 410 26.27 -8.55 23.41
CA VAL A 410 26.84 -9.01 24.67
C VAL A 410 27.04 -10.51 24.57
N ASN A 411 28.28 -10.97 24.72
CA ASN A 411 28.57 -12.40 24.84
C ASN A 411 28.62 -12.74 26.34
N GLU A 412 27.79 -13.68 26.79
CA GLU A 412 27.70 -14.12 28.20
C GLU A 412 29.00 -14.77 28.71
N SER A 413 29.95 -15.08 27.84
CA SER A 413 31.19 -15.81 28.17
C SER A 413 32.30 -14.99 28.85
N LYS A 414 32.06 -13.73 29.24
CA LYS A 414 33.10 -12.87 29.85
C LYS A 414 32.86 -12.44 31.30
N MET A 415 31.80 -12.92 31.96
CA MET A 415 31.49 -12.52 33.34
C MET A 415 32.20 -13.34 34.44
N GLU A 416 32.99 -14.37 34.11
CA GLU A 416 33.61 -15.26 35.12
C GLU A 416 35.10 -15.00 35.45
N ILE A 417 35.74 -13.96 34.91
CA ILE A 417 37.16 -13.68 35.23
C ILE A 417 37.29 -12.28 35.83
N GLY A 418 36.90 -12.12 37.09
CA GLY A 418 36.95 -10.82 37.74
C GLY A 418 36.93 -10.79 39.27
N GLU A 419 36.69 -11.91 39.97
CA GLU A 419 36.67 -11.93 41.44
C GLU A 419 37.25 -13.23 42.01
N SER A 420 38.58 -13.33 42.09
CA SER A 420 39.23 -14.11 43.16
C SER A 420 40.74 -13.85 43.20
N SER A 421 41.17 -12.76 43.83
CA SER A 421 42.43 -12.73 44.58
C SER A 421 42.65 -11.36 45.22
N TYR A 422 41.99 -11.07 46.34
CA TYR A 422 42.58 -10.24 47.39
C TYR A 422 41.98 -10.60 48.76
N SER A 423 42.87 -10.59 49.75
CA SER A 423 42.66 -10.74 51.20
C SER A 423 42.60 -12.17 51.77
N HIS A 424 43.77 -12.64 52.21
CA HIS A 424 43.94 -12.92 53.65
C HIS A 424 45.40 -12.72 54.06
N SER A 425 45.63 -11.67 54.85
CA SER A 425 46.82 -11.44 55.66
C SER A 425 46.49 -11.77 57.12
N THR A 426 47.25 -12.70 57.68
CA THR A 426 47.74 -12.80 59.08
C THR A 426 46.83 -12.36 60.22
N SER A 427 46.50 -13.32 61.10
CA SER A 427 46.90 -13.33 62.51
C SER A 427 46.95 -14.76 63.02
#